data_AF-A0A793GVT6-F1
#
_entry.id   AF-A0A793GVT6-F1
#
_cell.length_a   1.000
_cell.length_b   1.000
_cell.length_c   1.000
_cell.angle_alpha   90.00
_cell.angle_beta   90.00
_cell.angle_gamma   90.00
#
_symmetry.space_group_name_H-M   'P 1'
#
loop_
_entity.id
_entity.type
_entity.pdbx_description
1 polymer ?
#
loop_
_entity_poly.entity_id
_entity_poly.type
_entity_poly.pdbx_seq_one_letter_code
_entity_poly.pdbx_strand_id
1 'polypeptide(L)'
;MRDKSEVLTGAQKNRFGLILYIILLSVVYILITRLNLTTTYYSLYSSLEEDSQVTEYFIISIATFLFLSGLCLLFIYSFFKRKRVVGKLLLAIHLLYISHYAITFVYCLYVVGAECMTTGKIENILIDIIIAMLSLSYVCLSGKARNIFVN
;
A
#
# COMPACT_ATOMS: atom_id res chain seq x y z
N MET A 1 41.86 5.00 28.73
CA MET A 1 41.41 3.96 27.78
C MET A 1 40.51 4.62 26.75
N ARG A 2 41.04 4.83 25.54
CA ARG A 2 40.31 5.36 24.39
C ARG A 2 39.81 4.13 23.64
N ASP A 3 38.52 3.81 23.75
CA ASP A 3 37.95 2.61 23.11
C ASP A 3 36.64 2.95 22.37
N LYS A 4 36.78 2.97 21.03
CA LYS A 4 35.83 2.45 20.03
C LYS A 4 34.35 2.85 20.05
N SER A 5 34.00 4.08 20.39
CA SER A 5 32.84 4.71 19.72
C SER A 5 33.31 5.21 18.35
N GLU A 6 33.63 4.26 17.46
CA GLU A 6 33.93 4.54 16.07
C GLU A 6 32.82 5.42 15.50
N VAL A 7 33.25 6.62 15.17
CA VAL A 7 32.75 7.49 14.12
C VAL A 7 31.96 6.66 13.10
N LEU A 8 30.64 6.49 13.33
CA LEU A 8 29.69 6.15 12.28
C LEU A 8 29.73 7.33 11.32
N THR A 9 30.62 7.23 10.34
CA THR A 9 30.79 8.19 9.26
C THR A 9 29.42 8.58 8.73
N GLY A 10 29.21 9.86 8.43
CA GLY A 10 27.92 10.37 7.93
C GLY A 10 27.36 9.58 6.73
N ALA A 11 28.22 8.82 6.03
CA ALA A 11 27.87 7.88 4.98
C ALA A 11 27.01 6.68 5.45
N GLN A 12 27.21 6.17 6.67
CA GLN A 12 26.46 5.04 7.24
C GLN A 12 25.12 5.49 7.84
N LYS A 13 25.03 6.76 8.29
CA LYS A 13 23.80 7.40 8.79
C LYS A 13 22.77 7.68 7.66
N ASN A 14 23.22 7.67 6.41
CA ASN A 14 22.45 8.11 5.23
C ASN A 14 21.92 7.00 4.33
N ARG A 15 22.15 5.71 4.65
CA ARG A 15 21.66 4.59 3.84
C ARG A 15 20.26 4.18 4.27
N PHE A 16 19.38 3.93 3.29
CA PHE A 16 18.12 3.23 3.54
C PHE A 16 18.46 1.84 4.07
N GLY A 17 18.04 1.53 5.30
CA GLY A 17 18.18 0.19 5.86
C GLY A 17 17.29 -0.82 5.13
N LEU A 18 17.60 -2.11 5.25
CA LEU A 18 16.88 -3.21 4.60
C LEU A 18 15.35 -3.13 4.80
N ILE A 19 14.90 -2.74 5.99
CA ILE A 19 13.48 -2.55 6.32
C ILE A 19 12.83 -1.47 5.43
N LEU A 20 13.51 -0.34 5.20
CA LEU A 20 12.97 0.72 4.33
C LEU A 20 12.88 0.28 2.87
N TYR A 21 13.77 -0.61 2.43
CA TYR A 21 13.70 -1.21 1.11
C TYR A 21 12.50 -2.16 0.98
N ILE A 22 12.23 -2.98 2.01
CA ILE A 22 11.03 -3.83 2.05
C ILE A 22 9.75 -2.99 1.97
N ILE A 23 9.69 -1.88 2.71
CA ILE A 23 8.54 -0.97 2.69
C ILE A 23 8.35 -0.37 1.28
N LEU A 24 9.44 0.08 0.65
CA LEU A 24 9.38 0.59 -0.72
C LEU A 24 8.88 -0.49 -1.69
N LEU A 25 9.40 -1.71 -1.59
CA LEU A 25 9.02 -2.83 -2.44
C LEU A 25 7.53 -3.20 -2.26
N SER A 26 7.03 -3.17 -1.03
CA SER A 26 5.61 -3.38 -0.72
C SER A 26 4.73 -2.33 -1.39
N VAL A 27 5.09 -1.04 -1.33
CA VAL A 27 4.33 0.02 -2.01
C VAL A 27 4.41 -0.12 -3.54
N VAL A 28 5.56 -0.51 -4.09
CA VAL A 28 5.70 -0.78 -5.53
C VAL A 28 4.84 -1.97 -5.96
N TYR A 29 4.77 -3.03 -5.15
CA TYR A 29 3.90 -4.17 -5.40
C TYR A 29 2.42 -3.75 -5.43
N ILE A 30 1.98 -2.95 -4.46
CA ILE A 30 0.62 -2.39 -4.44
C ILE A 30 0.35 -1.59 -5.71
N LEU A 31 1.27 -0.71 -6.12
CA LEU A 31 1.14 0.08 -7.35
C LEU A 31 0.94 -0.79 -8.60
N ILE A 32 1.84 -1.75 -8.82
CA ILE A 32 1.78 -2.61 -10.02
C ILE A 32 0.50 -3.43 -10.04
N THR A 33 0.14 -4.04 -8.90
CA THR A 33 -1.08 -4.84 -8.81
C THR A 33 -2.35 -4.02 -9.02
N ARG A 34 -2.40 -2.77 -8.52
CA ARG A 34 -3.56 -1.89 -8.73
C ARG A 34 -3.70 -1.47 -10.19
N LEU A 35 -2.60 -1.12 -10.86
CA LEU A 35 -2.64 -0.78 -12.29
C LEU A 35 -3.15 -1.96 -13.14
N ASN A 36 -2.73 -3.19 -12.82
CA ASN A 36 -3.21 -4.39 -13.51
C ASN A 36 -4.69 -4.72 -13.21
N LEU A 37 -5.15 -4.44 -11.99
CA LEU A 37 -6.56 -4.60 -11.66
C LEU A 37 -7.43 -3.53 -12.30
N THR A 38 -6.93 -2.31 -12.49
CA THR A 38 -7.64 -1.27 -13.26
C THR A 38 -7.93 -1.74 -14.68
N THR A 39 -6.96 -2.31 -15.38
CA THR A 39 -7.18 -2.81 -16.76
C THR A 39 -8.17 -3.98 -16.77
N THR A 40 -8.06 -4.89 -15.81
CA THR A 40 -8.98 -6.03 -15.68
C THR A 40 -10.41 -5.56 -15.39
N TYR A 41 -10.59 -4.65 -14.43
CA TYR A 41 -11.91 -4.13 -14.05
C TYR A 41 -12.52 -3.29 -15.17
N TYR A 42 -11.70 -2.52 -15.90
CA TYR A 42 -12.17 -1.78 -17.06
C TYR A 42 -12.66 -2.70 -18.18
N SER A 43 -11.94 -3.79 -18.45
CA SER A 43 -12.38 -4.81 -19.42
C SER A 43 -13.71 -5.43 -19.01
N LEU A 44 -13.87 -5.79 -17.73
CA LEU A 44 -15.11 -6.35 -17.21
C LEU A 44 -16.26 -5.34 -17.29
N TYR A 45 -16.00 -4.09 -16.88
CA TYR A 45 -16.95 -2.98 -17.00
C TYR A 45 -17.45 -2.81 -18.43
N SER A 46 -16.55 -2.81 -19.43
CA SER A 46 -16.91 -2.64 -20.84
C SER A 46 -17.73 -3.81 -21.42
N SER A 47 -17.78 -4.95 -20.72
CA SER A 47 -18.57 -6.12 -21.11
C SER A 47 -19.93 -6.21 -20.43
N LEU A 48 -20.26 -5.28 -19.52
CA LEU A 48 -21.55 -5.27 -18.82
C LEU A 48 -22.64 -4.62 -19.67
N GLU A 49 -23.87 -5.09 -19.48
CA GLU A 49 -25.09 -4.42 -19.95
C GLU A 49 -25.35 -3.12 -19.16
N GLU A 50 -25.92 -2.10 -19.79
CA GLU A 50 -25.98 -0.71 -19.29
C GLU A 50 -26.69 -0.55 -17.92
N ASP A 51 -27.61 -1.46 -17.56
CA ASP A 51 -28.42 -1.38 -16.33
C ASP A 51 -27.96 -2.32 -15.19
N SER A 52 -26.75 -2.89 -15.26
CA SER A 52 -26.26 -3.77 -14.20
C SER A 52 -25.94 -3.00 -12.91
N GLN A 53 -26.49 -3.44 -11.78
CA GLN A 53 -26.17 -2.91 -10.44
C GLN A 53 -24.65 -3.00 -10.11
N VAL A 54 -23.92 -3.87 -10.80
CA VAL A 54 -22.47 -4.07 -10.61
C VAL A 54 -21.65 -3.00 -11.35
N THR A 55 -22.23 -2.29 -12.31
CA THR A 55 -21.58 -1.25 -13.12
C THR A 55 -21.02 -0.13 -12.25
N GLU A 56 -21.80 0.38 -11.29
CA GLU A 56 -21.36 1.41 -10.35
C GLU A 56 -20.19 0.95 -9.47
N TYR A 57 -20.22 -0.31 -9.02
CA TYR A 57 -19.14 -0.90 -8.24
C TYR A 57 -17.82 -0.94 -9.03
N PHE A 58 -17.86 -1.30 -10.32
CA PHE A 58 -16.66 -1.30 -11.17
C PHE A 58 -16.10 0.11 -11.36
N ILE A 59 -16.95 1.12 -11.60
CA ILE A 59 -16.53 2.52 -11.73
C ILE A 59 -15.83 3.00 -10.46
N ILE A 60 -16.46 2.79 -9.29
CA ILE A 60 -15.90 3.19 -7.99
C ILE A 60 -14.57 2.47 -7.73
N SER A 61 -14.48 1.19 -8.07
CA SER A 61 -13.27 0.39 -7.89
C SER A 61 -12.12 0.88 -8.78
N ILE A 62 -12.38 1.16 -10.06
CA ILE A 62 -11.41 1.72 -11.01
C ILE A 62 -10.90 3.07 -10.51
N ALA A 63 -11.80 3.97 -10.10
CA ALA A 63 -11.43 5.27 -9.55
C ALA A 63 -10.56 5.12 -8.29
N THR A 64 -10.91 4.19 -7.41
CA THR A 64 -10.14 3.88 -6.19
C THR A 64 -8.74 3.36 -6.53
N PHE A 65 -8.59 2.47 -7.51
CA PHE A 65 -7.29 1.95 -7.93
C PHE A 65 -6.39 3.00 -8.55
N LEU A 66 -6.95 3.90 -9.38
CA LEU A 66 -6.21 5.03 -9.93
C LEU A 66 -5.75 6.00 -8.84
N PHE A 67 -6.64 6.33 -7.90
CA PHE A 67 -6.31 7.19 -6.76
C PHE A 67 -5.21 6.57 -5.88
N LEU A 68 -5.33 5.28 -5.56
CA LEU A 68 -4.33 4.54 -4.78
C LEU A 68 -2.98 4.46 -5.52
N SER A 69 -3.00 4.28 -6.85
CA SER A 69 -1.79 4.30 -7.68
C SER A 69 -1.10 5.67 -7.63
N GLY A 70 -1.87 6.76 -7.69
CA GLY A 70 -1.38 8.12 -7.50
C GLY A 70 -0.72 8.32 -6.13
N LEU A 71 -1.34 7.84 -5.05
CA LEU A 71 -0.75 7.87 -3.71
C LEU A 71 0.55 7.07 -3.62
N CYS A 72 0.64 5.91 -4.26
CA CYS A 72 1.86 5.10 -4.30
C CYS A 72 3.00 5.84 -5.03
N LEU A 73 2.71 6.50 -6.17
CA LEU A 73 3.70 7.33 -6.88
C LEU A 73 4.16 8.51 -6.01
N LEU A 74 3.24 9.20 -5.34
CA LEU A 74 3.56 10.28 -4.40
C LEU A 74 4.41 9.79 -3.23
N PHE A 75 4.14 8.59 -2.71
CA PHE A 75 4.95 7.95 -1.69
C PHE A 75 6.36 7.68 -2.21
N ILE A 76 6.52 7.03 -3.37
CA ILE A 76 7.82 6.70 -3.96
C ILE A 76 8.64 7.97 -4.16
N TYR A 77 8.04 9.01 -4.75
CA TYR A 77 8.68 10.30 -4.91
C TYR A 77 9.12 10.92 -3.58
N SER A 78 8.21 10.94 -2.60
CA SER A 78 8.47 11.51 -1.27
C SER A 78 9.51 10.71 -0.49
N PHE A 79 9.55 9.40 -0.68
CA PHE A 79 10.50 8.48 -0.07
C PHE A 79 11.92 8.78 -0.54
N PHE A 80 12.14 8.88 -1.85
CA PHE A 80 13.44 9.26 -2.40
C PHE A 80 13.84 10.70 -2.06
N LYS A 81 12.87 11.63 -2.00
CA LYS A 81 13.10 13.00 -1.52
C LYS A 81 13.20 13.13 0.00
N ARG A 82 13.09 12.03 0.75
CA ARG A 82 13.22 11.98 2.21
C ARG A 82 12.28 12.94 2.94
N LYS A 83 11.04 13.08 2.44
CA LYS A 83 10.04 13.97 3.03
C LYS A 83 9.40 13.38 4.30
N ARG A 84 9.06 14.21 5.28
CA ARG A 84 8.32 13.84 6.51
C ARG A 84 6.93 13.29 6.24
N VAL A 85 6.34 13.59 5.07
CA VAL A 85 5.00 13.11 4.69
C VAL A 85 4.96 11.61 4.38
N VAL A 86 6.10 10.94 4.24
CA VAL A 86 6.21 9.51 3.88
C VAL A 86 5.39 8.62 4.82
N GLY A 87 5.44 8.86 6.13
CA GLY A 87 4.64 8.09 7.10
C GLY A 87 3.13 8.27 6.93
N LYS A 88 2.67 9.51 6.69
CA LYS A 88 1.25 9.80 6.44
C LYS A 88 0.77 9.20 5.12
N LEU A 89 1.59 9.25 4.08
CA LEU A 89 1.30 8.62 2.80
C LEU A 89 1.22 7.10 2.92
N LEU A 90 2.16 6.48 3.66
CA LEU A 90 2.14 5.04 3.91
C LEU A 90 0.85 4.60 4.63
N LEU A 91 0.42 5.39 5.62
CA LEU A 91 -0.82 5.16 6.35
C LEU A 91 -2.03 5.25 5.41
N ALA A 92 -2.11 6.31 4.60
CA ALA A 92 -3.20 6.49 3.65
C ALA A 92 -3.28 5.36 2.62
N ILE A 93 -2.13 4.92 2.08
CA ILE A 93 -2.06 3.80 1.12
C ILE A 93 -2.62 2.53 1.75
N HIS A 94 -2.14 2.14 2.94
CA HIS A 94 -2.58 0.89 3.56
C HIS A 94 -4.04 0.95 4.02
N LEU A 95 -4.50 2.08 4.56
CA LEU A 95 -5.91 2.26 4.95
C LEU A 95 -6.84 2.08 3.74
N LEU A 96 -6.54 2.76 2.63
CA LEU A 96 -7.36 2.65 1.42
C LEU A 96 -7.28 1.26 0.80
N TYR A 97 -6.08 0.68 0.75
CA TYR A 97 -5.87 -0.67 0.21
C TYR A 97 -6.70 -1.71 0.98
N ILE A 98 -6.56 -1.77 2.31
CA ILE A 98 -7.27 -2.73 3.15
C ILE A 98 -8.79 -2.47 3.12
N SER A 99 -9.20 -1.20 3.22
CA SER A 99 -10.63 -0.85 3.23
C SER A 99 -11.31 -1.25 1.93
N HIS A 100 -10.66 -1.02 0.79
CA HIS A 100 -11.21 -1.43 -0.50
C HIS A 100 -11.39 -2.95 -0.56
N TYR A 101 -10.37 -3.73 -0.14
CA TYR A 101 -10.49 -5.18 -0.07
C TYR A 101 -11.64 -5.66 0.83
N ALA A 102 -11.82 -5.02 1.99
CA ALA A 102 -12.93 -5.34 2.90
C ALA A 102 -14.29 -5.01 2.28
N ILE A 103 -14.43 -3.87 1.60
CA ILE A 103 -15.67 -3.48 0.91
C ILE A 103 -15.97 -4.44 -0.23
N THR A 104 -14.97 -4.77 -1.07
CA THR A 104 -15.11 -5.78 -2.14
C THR A 104 -15.56 -7.13 -1.58
N PHE A 105 -15.01 -7.55 -0.44
CA PHE A 105 -15.41 -8.79 0.21
C PHE A 105 -16.89 -8.79 0.63
N VAL A 106 -17.33 -7.73 1.32
CA VAL A 106 -18.73 -7.56 1.72
C VAL A 106 -19.63 -7.50 0.48
N TYR A 107 -19.23 -6.74 -0.55
CA TYR A 107 -20.00 -6.61 -1.78
C TYR A 107 -20.18 -7.95 -2.51
N CYS A 108 -19.12 -8.75 -2.62
CA CYS A 108 -19.20 -10.09 -3.21
C CYS A 108 -20.13 -11.03 -2.45
N LEU A 109 -20.08 -11.00 -1.10
CA LEU A 109 -20.96 -11.84 -0.27
C LEU A 109 -22.44 -11.44 -0.40
N TYR A 110 -22.74 -10.15 -0.35
CA TYR A 110 -24.12 -9.65 -0.28
C TYR A 110 -24.81 -9.55 -1.65
N VAL A 111 -24.08 -9.16 -2.70
CA VAL A 111 -24.69 -8.85 -4.01
C VAL A 111 -24.59 -10.02 -4.98
N VAL A 112 -23.44 -10.70 -5.01
CA VAL A 112 -23.19 -11.77 -5.98
C VAL A 112 -23.63 -13.14 -5.43
N GLY A 113 -23.92 -13.24 -4.12
CA GLY A 113 -24.38 -14.47 -3.47
C GLY A 113 -23.41 -15.63 -3.59
N ALA A 114 -22.17 -15.37 -4.00
CA ALA A 114 -21.20 -16.38 -4.31
C ALA A 114 -20.34 -16.67 -3.09
N GLU A 115 -20.13 -17.96 -2.81
CA GLU A 115 -19.01 -18.48 -2.01
C GLU A 115 -17.68 -18.21 -2.75
N CYS A 116 -17.40 -16.95 -3.07
CA CYS A 116 -16.31 -16.52 -3.95
C CYS A 116 -14.91 -16.59 -3.30
N MET A 117 -14.81 -17.18 -2.11
CA MET A 117 -13.61 -17.15 -1.30
C MET A 117 -13.23 -18.56 -0.85
N THR A 118 -12.26 -19.13 -1.56
CA THR A 118 -11.36 -20.12 -0.98
C THR A 118 -10.62 -19.48 0.20
N THR A 119 -10.50 -20.23 1.30
CA THR A 119 -9.96 -19.83 2.61
C THR A 119 -8.66 -19.01 2.57
N GLY A 120 -7.82 -19.22 1.55
CA GLY A 120 -6.52 -18.54 1.41
C GLY A 120 -6.57 -17.04 1.10
N LYS A 121 -7.69 -16.48 0.64
CA LYS A 121 -7.78 -15.03 0.35
C LYS A 121 -7.94 -14.17 1.61
N ILE A 122 -8.56 -14.70 2.67
CA ILE A 122 -8.68 -14.01 3.98
C ILE A 122 -7.32 -13.97 4.69
N GLU A 123 -6.57 -15.08 4.62
CA GLU A 123 -5.22 -15.18 5.18
C GLU A 123 -4.28 -14.13 4.58
N ASN A 124 -4.38 -13.88 3.26
CA ASN A 124 -3.60 -12.84 2.59
C ASN A 124 -3.94 -11.42 3.09
N ILE A 125 -5.21 -11.12 3.38
CA ILE A 125 -5.61 -9.82 3.95
C ILE A 125 -5.00 -9.63 5.35
N LEU A 126 -4.98 -10.70 6.15
CA LEU A 126 -4.44 -10.67 7.50
C LEU A 126 -2.92 -10.47 7.51
N ILE A 127 -2.21 -11.09 6.56
CA ILE A 127 -0.79 -10.87 6.32
C ILE A 127 -0.53 -9.42 5.89
N ASP A 128 -1.33 -8.87 4.97
CA ASP A 128 -1.20 -7.48 4.51
C ASP A 128 -1.42 -6.48 5.65
N ILE A 129 -2.36 -6.75 6.57
CA ILE A 129 -2.58 -5.94 7.79
C ILE A 129 -1.35 -5.98 8.71
N ILE A 130 -0.76 -7.16 8.92
CA ILE A 130 0.44 -7.31 9.77
C ILE A 130 1.61 -6.53 9.15
N ILE A 131 1.83 -6.67 7.84
CA ILE A 131 2.87 -5.93 7.11
C ILE A 131 2.63 -4.43 7.22
N ALA A 132 1.39 -3.96 7.07
CA ALA A 132 1.02 -2.56 7.23
C ALA A 132 1.40 -2.04 8.63
N MET A 133 1.02 -2.76 9.69
CA MET A 133 1.28 -2.37 11.07
C MET A 133 2.78 -2.32 11.39
N LEU A 134 3.55 -3.31 10.92
CA LEU A 134 5.00 -3.33 11.11
C LEU A 134 5.68 -2.18 10.37
N SER A 135 5.26 -1.92 9.12
CA SER A 135 5.79 -0.85 8.28
C SER A 135 5.50 0.53 8.87
N LEU A 136 4.27 0.75 9.34
CA LEU A 136 3.85 1.97 10.01
C LEU A 136 4.56 2.19 11.33
N SER A 137 4.67 1.15 12.16
CA SER A 137 5.40 1.22 13.43
C SER A 137 6.85 1.61 13.19
N TYR A 138 7.49 1.04 12.17
CA TYR A 138 8.86 1.40 11.84
C TYR A 138 9.00 2.84 11.34
N VAL A 139 8.14 3.30 10.41
CA VAL A 139 8.27 4.65 9.84
C VAL A 139 7.85 5.75 10.83
N CYS A 140 6.86 5.49 11.68
CA CYS A 140 6.33 6.48 12.62
C CYS A 140 7.07 6.52 13.97
N LEU A 141 7.51 5.37 14.49
CA LEU A 141 8.08 5.28 15.86
C LEU A 141 9.60 5.14 15.88
N SER A 142 10.23 4.66 14.80
CA SER A 142 11.68 4.45 14.81
C SER A 142 12.45 5.78 14.72
N GLY A 143 13.27 6.06 15.73
CA GLY A 143 14.22 7.18 15.71
C GLY A 143 15.20 7.13 14.53
N LYS A 144 15.50 5.91 14.01
CA LYS A 144 16.29 5.75 12.77
C LYS A 144 15.55 6.25 11.53
N ALA A 145 14.25 5.94 11.39
CA ALA A 145 13.45 6.40 10.24
C ALA A 145 13.21 7.92 10.31
N ARG A 146 12.94 8.45 11.51
CA ARG A 146 12.73 9.89 11.73
C ARG A 146 13.97 10.74 11.39
N ASN A 147 15.17 10.18 11.60
CA ASN A 147 16.43 10.81 11.21
C ASN A 147 16.72 10.74 9.71
N ILE A 148 16.02 9.90 8.94
CA ILE A 148 16.16 9.79 7.49
C ILE A 148 15.17 10.73 6.78
N PHE A 149 13.92 10.81 7.26
CA PHE A 149 12.86 11.64 6.70
C PHE A 149 12.77 13.01 7.39
N VAL A 150 13.72 13.90 7.07
CA VAL A 150 13.90 15.17 7.81
C VAL A 150 13.37 16.39 7.06
N ASN A 151 13.22 16.30 5.73
CA ASN A 151 12.73 17.36 4.83
C ASN A 151 11.20 17.46 4.81
#